data_AF-A0A5C8FK60-F1
#
_entry.id   AF-A0A5C8FK60-F1
#
_cell.length_a   1.000
_cell.length_b   1.000
_cell.length_c   1.000
_cell.angle_alpha   90.00
_cell.angle_beta   90.00
_cell.angle_gamma   90.00
#
_symmetry.space_group_name_H-M   'P 1'
#
loop_
_entity.id
_entity.type
_entity.pdbx_description
1 polymer ?
#
loop_
_entity_poly.entity_id
_entity_poly.type
_entity_poly.pdbx_seq_one_letter_code
_entity_poly.pdbx_strand_id
1 'polypeptide(L)'
;MGSYYYLISGLPEVKLSDSKAKYDINEITQNILSNLSDKDIKLFNYFIYQNDNKNLVNAIALSKGLFSPYFVHLEPSIFSKEEIQKYVNLSNLPNYMVKFLEDNKNTEWENIRHIENSLLSLYYEEMIQTGNAFIREYALFMRNLKNILAALNGKALGFSGDEISKELIGDYPLISALTKSSAADFGLGREIPYINNIIDTFNSSDKSDPYNLENVECSLVNGFLDRLTSIKSFTTDNLFAYYVNLTYAVSINGRNEEEGKKHLQTLVNSLKSEASAM
;
A
#
# COMPACT_ATOMS: atom_id res chain seq x y z
N MET A 1 -0.65 -0.40 26.09
CA MET A 1 -1.39 -1.07 25.00
C MET A 1 -2.57 -1.78 25.64
N GLY A 2 -3.77 -1.65 25.08
CA GLY A 2 -4.94 -2.42 25.54
C GLY A 2 -4.77 -3.91 25.23
N SER A 3 -5.35 -4.77 26.07
CA SER A 3 -5.53 -6.18 25.73
C SER A 3 -6.93 -6.36 25.16
N TYR A 4 -7.02 -6.86 23.93
CA TYR A 4 -8.25 -6.94 23.15
C TYR A 4 -8.71 -8.38 22.99
N TYR A 5 -8.62 -9.17 24.06
CA TYR A 5 -8.91 -10.61 24.04
C TYR A 5 -10.28 -10.93 23.43
N TYR A 6 -11.33 -10.27 23.92
CA TYR A 6 -12.71 -10.51 23.46
C TYR A 6 -12.92 -10.10 22.00
N LEU A 7 -12.35 -8.97 21.58
CA LEU A 7 -12.43 -8.52 20.20
C LEU A 7 -11.72 -9.51 19.27
N ILE A 8 -10.45 -9.82 19.54
CA ILE A 8 -9.64 -10.69 18.68
C ILE A 8 -10.23 -12.10 18.61
N SER A 9 -10.77 -12.62 19.71
CA SER A 9 -11.40 -13.96 19.73
C SER A 9 -12.74 -14.00 18.99
N GLY A 10 -13.40 -12.86 18.81
CA GLY A 10 -14.66 -12.74 18.07
C GLY A 10 -14.50 -12.43 16.59
N LEU A 11 -13.28 -12.12 16.13
CA LEU A 11 -13.00 -11.84 14.73
C LEU A 11 -12.95 -13.13 13.90
N PRO A 12 -13.47 -13.11 12.66
CA PRO A 12 -13.42 -14.28 11.79
C PRO A 12 -11.98 -14.61 11.42
N GLU A 13 -11.66 -15.90 11.32
CA GLU A 13 -10.36 -16.36 10.84
C GLU A 13 -10.11 -15.88 9.40
N VAL A 14 -8.95 -15.28 9.16
CA VAL A 14 -8.56 -14.75 7.85
C VAL A 14 -7.77 -15.79 7.08
N LYS A 15 -8.28 -16.17 5.90
CA LYS A 15 -7.64 -17.07 4.95
C LYS A 15 -7.32 -16.29 3.68
N LEU A 16 -6.03 -16.14 3.39
CA LEU A 16 -5.50 -15.34 2.28
C LEU A 16 -5.86 -15.90 0.89
N SER A 17 -6.20 -17.19 0.77
CA SER A 17 -6.50 -17.82 -0.50
C SER A 17 -7.61 -18.87 -0.34
N ASP A 18 -8.83 -18.38 -0.08
CA ASP A 18 -10.02 -19.21 0.01
C ASP A 18 -11.15 -18.52 -0.77
N SER A 19 -11.39 -18.99 -2.01
CA SER A 19 -12.40 -18.42 -2.90
C SER A 19 -13.84 -18.50 -2.37
N LYS A 20 -14.07 -19.26 -1.29
CA LYS A 20 -15.37 -19.32 -0.61
C LYS A 20 -15.45 -18.34 0.55
N ALA A 21 -14.33 -17.85 1.06
CA ALA A 21 -14.30 -16.88 2.15
C ALA A 21 -14.72 -15.51 1.62
N LYS A 22 -15.88 -15.04 2.07
CA LYS A 22 -16.36 -13.67 1.84
C LYS A 22 -16.30 -12.91 3.14
N TYR A 23 -15.47 -11.88 3.17
CA TYR A 23 -15.33 -10.98 4.31
C TYR A 23 -16.07 -9.68 4.00
N ASP A 24 -17.00 -9.28 4.87
CA ASP A 24 -17.50 -7.90 4.86
C ASP A 24 -16.49 -7.04 5.62
N ILE A 25 -15.53 -6.48 4.89
CA ILE A 25 -14.47 -5.66 5.48
C ILE A 25 -15.03 -4.42 6.17
N ASN A 26 -16.16 -3.87 5.70
CA ASN A 26 -16.75 -2.69 6.32
C ASN A 26 -17.36 -3.05 7.67
N GLU A 27 -18.14 -4.13 7.75
CA GLU A 27 -18.70 -4.62 9.00
C GLU A 27 -17.61 -4.95 10.02
N ILE A 28 -16.56 -5.66 9.59
CA ILE A 28 -15.43 -6.01 10.46
C ILE A 28 -14.70 -4.76 10.96
N THR A 29 -14.47 -3.78 10.07
CA THR A 29 -13.83 -2.51 10.44
C THR A 29 -14.64 -1.76 11.48
N GLN A 30 -15.96 -1.66 11.30
CA GLN A 30 -16.86 -1.00 12.26
C GLN A 30 -16.88 -1.72 13.61
N ASN A 31 -16.90 -3.05 13.61
CA ASN A 31 -16.79 -3.84 14.84
C ASN A 31 -15.47 -3.55 15.58
N ILE A 32 -14.34 -3.54 14.86
CA ILE A 32 -13.03 -3.21 15.44
C ILE A 32 -13.05 -1.81 16.05
N LEU A 33 -13.44 -0.79 15.27
CA LEU A 33 -13.45 0.60 15.72
C LEU A 33 -14.35 0.80 16.96
N SER A 34 -15.52 0.14 16.99
CA SER A 34 -16.47 0.24 18.12
C SER A 34 -15.93 -0.35 19.43
N ASN A 35 -14.91 -1.20 19.37
CA ASN A 35 -14.32 -1.87 20.53
C ASN A 35 -12.92 -1.33 20.90
N LEU A 36 -12.37 -0.39 20.13
CA LEU A 36 -11.08 0.22 20.39
C LEU A 36 -11.20 1.47 21.28
N SER A 37 -10.15 1.76 22.05
CA SER A 37 -10.01 3.06 22.71
C SER A 37 -9.71 4.17 21.71
N ASP A 38 -10.07 5.43 22.00
CA ASP A 38 -9.78 6.58 21.13
C ASP A 38 -8.31 6.69 20.72
N LYS A 39 -7.40 6.32 21.62
CA LYS A 39 -5.96 6.30 21.35
C LYS A 39 -5.61 5.24 20.30
N ASP A 40 -6.16 4.05 20.43
CA ASP A 40 -5.87 2.94 19.52
C ASP A 40 -6.62 3.11 18.19
N ILE A 41 -7.79 3.77 18.16
CA ILE A 41 -8.48 4.20 16.92
C ILE A 41 -7.56 5.09 16.08
N LYS A 42 -6.92 6.10 16.69
CA LYS A 42 -5.99 6.99 15.97
C LYS A 42 -4.83 6.21 15.31
N LEU A 43 -4.35 5.16 15.96
CA LEU A 43 -3.32 4.28 15.41
C LEU A 43 -3.86 3.35 14.34
N PHE A 44 -5.06 2.80 14.54
CA PHE A 44 -5.72 1.93 13.58
C PHE A 44 -6.08 2.67 12.28
N ASN A 45 -6.44 3.95 12.37
CA ASN A 45 -6.77 4.79 11.22
C ASN A 45 -5.65 4.84 10.17
N TYR A 46 -4.37 4.66 10.55
CA TYR A 46 -3.29 4.55 9.57
C TYR A 46 -3.50 3.44 8.55
N PHE A 47 -4.14 2.32 8.93
CA PHE A 47 -4.43 1.24 7.99
C PHE A 47 -5.63 1.55 7.09
N ILE A 48 -6.62 2.30 7.59
CA ILE A 48 -7.76 2.79 6.78
C ILE A 48 -7.28 3.86 5.79
N TYR A 49 -6.38 4.75 6.23
CA TYR A 49 -5.81 5.82 5.41
C TYR A 49 -5.11 5.31 4.14
N GLN A 50 -4.78 4.02 4.03
CA GLN A 50 -4.30 3.44 2.77
C GLN A 50 -5.31 3.60 1.62
N ASN A 51 -6.60 3.38 1.92
CA ASN A 51 -7.67 3.59 0.95
C ASN A 51 -7.95 5.08 0.76
N ASP A 52 -7.99 5.87 1.84
CA ASP A 52 -8.17 7.33 1.73
C ASP A 52 -7.05 7.99 0.90
N ASN A 53 -5.80 7.52 1.00
CA ASN A 53 -4.69 7.98 0.17
C ASN A 53 -4.97 7.77 -1.32
N LYS A 54 -5.40 6.56 -1.70
CA LYS A 54 -5.74 6.24 -3.09
C LYS A 54 -6.96 7.04 -3.57
N ASN A 55 -7.96 7.21 -2.70
CA ASN A 55 -9.14 8.03 -2.99
C ASN A 55 -8.77 9.51 -3.20
N LEU A 56 -7.86 10.06 -2.38
CA LEU A 56 -7.34 11.41 -2.53
C LEU A 56 -6.53 11.58 -3.81
N VAL A 57 -5.60 10.64 -4.08
CA VAL A 57 -4.81 10.61 -5.33
C VAL A 57 -5.73 10.59 -6.55
N ASN A 58 -6.77 9.76 -6.53
CA ASN A 58 -7.77 9.69 -7.59
C ASN A 58 -8.52 11.03 -7.75
N ALA A 59 -8.99 11.63 -6.65
CA ALA A 59 -9.68 12.91 -6.69
C ALA A 59 -8.82 14.04 -7.28
N ILE A 60 -7.52 14.08 -6.92
CA ILE A 60 -6.58 15.05 -7.46
C ILE A 60 -6.34 14.81 -8.95
N ALA A 61 -6.05 13.56 -9.35
CA ALA A 61 -5.82 13.21 -10.75
C ALA A 61 -7.00 13.61 -11.65
N LEU A 62 -8.23 13.25 -11.24
CA LEU A 62 -9.44 13.62 -11.98
C LEU A 62 -9.64 15.14 -12.05
N SER A 63 -9.36 15.86 -10.96
CA SER A 63 -9.46 17.34 -10.95
C SER A 63 -8.46 18.02 -11.87
N LYS A 64 -7.35 17.34 -12.20
CA LYS A 64 -6.30 17.79 -13.12
C LYS A 64 -6.46 17.24 -14.53
N GLY A 65 -7.52 16.47 -14.81
CA GLY A 65 -7.76 15.85 -16.11
C GLY A 65 -6.81 14.71 -16.45
N LEU A 66 -6.14 14.11 -15.46
CA LEU A 66 -5.25 12.97 -15.65
C LEU A 66 -6.04 11.66 -15.71
N PHE A 67 -5.51 10.70 -16.46
CA PHE A 67 -6.01 9.33 -16.43
C PHE A 67 -5.86 8.73 -15.01
N SER A 68 -6.90 8.02 -14.57
CA SER A 68 -6.89 7.30 -13.30
C SER A 68 -7.37 5.85 -13.50
N PRO A 69 -6.64 4.85 -12.98
CA PRO A 69 -7.10 3.47 -12.95
C PRO A 69 -8.12 3.20 -11.83
N TYR A 70 -8.37 4.15 -10.92
CA TYR A 70 -9.31 3.97 -9.81
C TYR A 70 -10.72 4.43 -10.18
N PHE A 71 -11.57 3.47 -10.56
CA PHE A 71 -12.95 3.71 -11.03
C PHE A 71 -13.99 3.72 -9.90
N VAL A 72 -13.67 3.15 -8.74
CA VAL A 72 -14.52 3.13 -7.54
C VAL A 72 -13.84 3.84 -6.38
N HIS A 73 -14.66 4.38 -5.48
CA HIS A 73 -14.19 4.82 -4.16
C HIS A 73 -13.86 3.57 -3.35
N LEU A 74 -12.64 3.52 -2.80
CA LEU A 74 -12.16 2.38 -2.05
C LEU A 74 -12.67 2.44 -0.62
N GLU A 75 -13.20 1.31 -0.15
CA GLU A 75 -13.71 1.11 1.20
C GLU A 75 -12.93 -0.02 1.89
N PRO A 76 -12.81 -0.01 3.23
CA PRO A 76 -13.29 1.02 4.15
C PRO A 76 -12.46 2.31 4.04
N SER A 77 -13.11 3.45 4.29
CA SER A 77 -12.52 4.79 4.24
C SER A 77 -13.01 5.65 5.40
N ILE A 78 -12.23 6.66 5.79
CA ILE A 78 -12.67 7.66 6.77
C ILE A 78 -13.46 8.77 6.09
N PHE A 79 -13.12 9.09 4.85
CA PHE A 79 -13.79 10.13 4.07
C PHE A 79 -14.68 9.50 3.02
N SER A 80 -15.95 9.90 2.99
CA SER A 80 -16.86 9.53 1.91
C SER A 80 -16.37 10.05 0.56
N LYS A 81 -16.94 9.50 -0.51
CA LYS A 81 -16.65 9.93 -1.88
C LYS A 81 -16.91 11.43 -2.07
N GLU A 82 -18.01 11.95 -1.54
CA GLU A 82 -18.39 13.35 -1.67
C GLU A 82 -17.47 14.29 -0.88
N GLU A 83 -16.98 13.83 0.27
CA GLU A 83 -16.02 14.56 1.10
C GLU A 83 -14.66 14.62 0.42
N ILE A 84 -14.10 13.48 0.01
CA ILE A 84 -12.75 13.42 -0.57
C ILE A 84 -12.67 14.15 -1.92
N GLN A 85 -13.76 14.19 -2.69
CA GLN A 85 -13.83 15.02 -3.92
C GLN A 85 -13.72 16.52 -3.63
N LYS A 86 -14.06 16.95 -2.41
CA LYS A 86 -13.94 18.33 -1.93
C LYS A 86 -12.72 18.50 -1.02
N TYR A 87 -11.66 17.73 -1.25
CA TYR A 87 -10.45 17.69 -0.40
C TYR A 87 -9.87 19.06 -0.02
N VAL A 88 -10.00 20.07 -0.89
CA VAL A 88 -9.54 21.45 -0.63
C VAL A 88 -10.24 22.10 0.57
N ASN A 89 -11.45 21.66 0.91
CA ASN A 89 -12.27 22.19 1.99
C ASN A 89 -12.34 21.25 3.22
N LEU A 90 -11.62 20.12 3.20
CA LEU A 90 -11.62 19.18 4.32
C LEU A 90 -10.71 19.68 5.44
N SER A 91 -11.26 19.82 6.64
CA SER A 91 -10.55 20.34 7.82
C SER A 91 -10.01 19.26 8.76
N ASN A 92 -10.42 18.00 8.55
CA ASN A 92 -10.09 16.85 9.38
C ASN A 92 -9.14 15.86 8.69
N LEU A 93 -8.43 16.30 7.64
CA LEU A 93 -7.40 15.49 7.01
C LEU A 93 -6.24 15.24 7.99
N PRO A 94 -5.61 14.05 7.94
CA PRO A 94 -4.38 13.81 8.70
C PRO A 94 -3.26 14.77 8.24
N ASN A 95 -2.36 15.12 9.16
CA ASN A 95 -1.34 16.16 8.96
C ASN A 95 -0.52 15.97 7.68
N TYR A 96 -0.15 14.74 7.35
CA TYR A 96 0.65 14.45 6.16
C TYR A 96 -0.12 14.73 4.85
N MET A 97 -1.45 14.53 4.82
CA MET A 97 -2.29 14.89 3.67
C MET A 97 -2.44 16.40 3.55
N VAL A 98 -2.60 17.12 4.68
CA VAL A 98 -2.63 18.59 4.68
C VAL A 98 -1.32 19.13 4.12
N LYS A 99 -0.20 18.68 4.67
CA LYS A 99 1.13 19.03 4.19
C LYS A 99 1.32 18.71 2.71
N PHE A 100 0.89 17.53 2.26
CA PHE A 100 0.94 17.15 0.85
C PHE A 100 0.21 18.16 -0.05
N LEU A 101 -1.02 18.53 0.32
CA LEU A 101 -1.82 19.49 -0.45
C LEU A 101 -1.20 20.90 -0.45
N GLU A 102 -0.62 21.33 0.67
CA GLU A 102 0.07 22.62 0.79
C GLU A 102 1.34 22.67 -0.06
N ASP A 103 2.21 21.66 0.09
CA ASP A 103 3.50 21.56 -0.61
C ASP A 103 3.31 21.45 -2.14
N ASN A 104 2.16 20.91 -2.59
CA ASN A 104 1.90 20.62 -4.01
C ASN A 104 0.78 21.47 -4.63
N LYS A 105 0.36 22.57 -3.98
CA LYS A 105 -0.76 23.40 -4.45
C LYS A 105 -0.61 23.89 -5.90
N ASN A 106 0.61 24.19 -6.31
CA ASN A 106 0.94 24.70 -7.65
C ASN A 106 1.72 23.68 -8.50
N THR A 107 1.78 22.43 -8.08
CA THR A 107 2.48 21.37 -8.83
C THR A 107 1.64 20.97 -10.04
N GLU A 108 2.29 20.97 -11.20
CA GLU A 108 1.77 20.33 -12.41
C GLU A 108 2.20 18.86 -12.39
N TRP A 109 1.22 17.96 -12.44
CA TRP A 109 1.43 16.53 -12.35
C TRP A 109 1.43 15.90 -13.73
N GLU A 110 2.47 15.15 -14.06
CA GLU A 110 2.57 14.44 -15.34
C GLU A 110 1.66 13.22 -15.39
N ASN A 111 1.54 12.49 -14.29
CA ASN A 111 0.73 11.29 -14.18
C ASN A 111 0.28 11.05 -12.73
N ILE A 112 -0.71 10.16 -12.55
CA ILE A 112 -1.25 9.82 -11.24
C ILE A 112 -0.24 9.15 -10.30
N ARG A 113 0.74 8.43 -10.85
CA ARG A 113 1.74 7.70 -10.06
C ARG A 113 2.71 8.65 -9.34
N HIS A 114 3.03 9.79 -9.94
CA HIS A 114 3.83 10.83 -9.26
C HIS A 114 3.08 11.44 -8.07
N ILE A 115 1.76 11.63 -8.20
CA ILE A 115 0.89 12.05 -7.08
C ILE A 115 0.95 11.00 -5.97
N GLU A 116 0.76 9.73 -6.34
CA GLU A 116 0.75 8.60 -5.41
C GLU A 116 2.09 8.46 -4.65
N ASN A 117 3.22 8.45 -5.36
CA ASN A 117 4.54 8.32 -4.76
C ASN A 117 4.86 9.47 -3.81
N SER A 118 4.46 10.70 -4.18
CA SER A 118 4.67 11.89 -3.36
C SER A 118 3.84 11.83 -2.06
N LEU A 119 2.57 11.42 -2.15
CA LEU A 119 1.72 11.23 -0.98
C LEU A 119 2.19 10.06 -0.10
N LEU A 120 2.56 8.93 -0.70
CA LEU A 120 3.07 7.76 0.02
C LEU A 120 4.37 8.05 0.77
N SER A 121 5.23 8.90 0.23
CA SER A 121 6.45 9.35 0.92
C SER A 121 6.12 10.00 2.26
N LEU A 122 5.18 10.95 2.27
CA LEU A 122 4.71 11.63 3.48
C LEU A 122 3.93 10.71 4.42
N TYR A 123 3.11 9.82 3.87
CA TYR A 123 2.35 8.83 4.64
C TYR A 123 3.27 7.88 5.43
N TYR A 124 4.29 7.32 4.78
CA TYR A 124 5.23 6.44 5.46
C TYR A 124 6.08 7.20 6.49
N GLU A 125 6.48 8.43 6.19
CA GLU A 125 7.23 9.25 7.16
C GLU A 125 6.41 9.56 8.41
N GLU A 126 5.13 9.90 8.26
CA GLU A 126 4.21 10.10 9.39
C GLU A 126 4.10 8.82 10.23
N MET A 127 3.88 7.66 9.60
CA MET A 127 3.78 6.38 10.29
C MET A 127 5.05 6.03 11.08
N ILE A 128 6.23 6.30 10.50
CA ILE A 128 7.53 6.08 11.13
C ILE A 128 7.68 6.93 12.40
N GLN A 129 7.12 8.14 12.39
CA GLN A 129 7.21 9.12 13.49
C GLN A 129 6.12 8.97 14.57
N THR A 130 5.14 8.07 14.40
CA THR A 130 4.00 7.88 15.35
C THR A 130 4.40 7.50 16.78
N GLY A 131 5.62 7.01 16.99
CA GLY A 131 6.08 6.48 18.28
C GLY A 131 5.54 5.07 18.61
N ASN A 132 4.63 4.50 17.81
CA ASN A 132 4.20 3.12 17.95
C ASN A 132 5.17 2.19 17.23
N ALA A 133 5.75 1.23 17.97
CA ALA A 133 6.78 0.34 17.41
C ALA A 133 6.26 -0.51 16.25
N PHE A 134 5.06 -1.12 16.36
CA PHE A 134 4.50 -1.93 15.29
C PHE A 134 4.31 -1.12 14.01
N ILE A 135 3.66 0.05 14.11
CA ILE A 135 3.37 0.91 12.95
C ILE A 135 4.66 1.39 12.31
N ARG A 136 5.67 1.78 13.10
CA ARG A 136 6.98 2.19 12.57
C ARG A 136 7.66 1.04 11.82
N GLU A 137 7.76 -0.15 12.41
CA GLU A 137 8.41 -1.30 11.76
C GLU A 137 7.64 -1.70 10.48
N TYR A 138 6.30 -1.70 10.52
CA TYR A 138 5.47 -1.97 9.37
C TYR A 138 5.67 -0.93 8.25
N ALA A 139 5.72 0.36 8.57
CA ALA A 139 5.94 1.42 7.59
C ALA A 139 7.33 1.34 6.95
N LEU A 140 8.38 1.11 7.75
CA LEU A 140 9.74 0.88 7.24
C LEU A 140 9.78 -0.32 6.29
N PHE A 141 9.18 -1.43 6.70
CA PHE A 141 9.11 -2.64 5.88
C PHE A 141 8.36 -2.38 4.57
N MET A 142 7.16 -1.81 4.62
CA MET A 142 6.34 -1.56 3.43
C MET A 142 7.00 -0.58 2.45
N ARG A 143 7.59 0.52 2.95
CA ARG A 143 8.31 1.50 2.11
C ARG A 143 9.50 0.85 1.41
N ASN A 144 10.28 0.04 2.13
CA ASN A 144 11.41 -0.67 1.56
C ASN A 144 10.95 -1.73 0.55
N LEU A 145 9.95 -2.55 0.92
CA LEU A 145 9.41 -3.61 0.08
C LEU A 145 8.92 -3.06 -1.26
N LYS A 146 8.09 -2.01 -1.25
CA LYS A 146 7.56 -1.40 -2.48
C LYS A 146 8.67 -0.86 -3.37
N ASN A 147 9.66 -0.20 -2.79
CA ASN A 147 10.81 0.31 -3.55
C ASN A 147 11.66 -0.82 -4.15
N ILE A 148 11.96 -1.87 -3.37
CA ILE A 148 12.73 -3.03 -3.84
C ILE A 148 11.99 -3.74 -4.97
N LEU A 149 10.68 -4.01 -4.81
CA LEU A 149 9.87 -4.66 -5.86
C LEU A 149 9.79 -3.79 -7.12
N ALA A 150 9.62 -2.47 -6.97
CA ALA A 150 9.62 -1.54 -8.10
C ALA A 150 10.96 -1.54 -8.86
N ALA A 151 12.09 -1.53 -8.14
CA ALA A 151 13.42 -1.60 -8.75
C ALA A 151 13.70 -2.96 -9.42
N LEU A 152 13.30 -4.08 -8.79
CA LEU A 152 13.42 -5.42 -9.39
C LEU A 152 12.60 -5.53 -10.67
N ASN A 153 11.35 -5.06 -10.63
CA ASN A 153 10.47 -5.05 -11.81
C ASN A 153 11.02 -4.13 -12.90
N GLY A 154 11.51 -2.95 -12.53
CA GLY A 154 12.11 -1.99 -13.47
C GLY A 154 13.33 -2.57 -14.19
N LYS A 155 14.25 -3.20 -13.43
CA LYS A 155 15.42 -3.89 -13.99
C LYS A 155 15.03 -5.06 -14.90
N ALA A 156 14.03 -5.85 -14.51
CA ALA A 156 13.54 -6.96 -15.32
C ALA A 156 12.93 -6.52 -16.67
N LEU A 157 12.38 -5.30 -16.71
CA LEU A 157 11.84 -4.67 -17.92
C LEU A 157 12.90 -3.90 -18.74
N GLY A 158 14.15 -3.82 -18.26
CA GLY A 158 15.25 -3.15 -18.96
C GLY A 158 15.33 -1.64 -18.77
N PHE A 159 14.60 -1.07 -17.81
CA PHE A 159 14.69 0.35 -17.50
C PHE A 159 16.02 0.73 -16.85
N SER A 160 16.50 1.92 -17.17
CA SER A 160 17.71 2.50 -16.56
C SER A 160 17.49 2.89 -15.10
N GLY A 161 18.58 3.07 -14.35
CA GLY A 161 18.52 3.50 -12.95
C GLY A 161 17.82 4.85 -12.77
N ASP A 162 17.99 5.78 -13.72
CA ASP A 162 17.37 7.10 -13.67
C ASP A 162 15.85 7.02 -13.88
N GLU A 163 15.39 6.19 -14.83
CA GLU A 163 13.97 5.91 -15.05
C GLU A 163 13.35 5.24 -13.83
N ILE A 164 14.02 4.23 -13.27
CA ILE A 164 13.55 3.55 -12.05
C ILE A 164 13.41 4.56 -10.91
N SER A 165 14.38 5.47 -10.72
CA SER A 165 14.37 6.40 -9.58
C SER A 165 13.11 7.27 -9.49
N LYS A 166 12.53 7.64 -10.64
CA LYS A 166 11.31 8.47 -10.73
C LYS A 166 10.07 7.72 -10.22
N GLU A 167 10.12 6.40 -10.26
CA GLU A 167 9.03 5.50 -9.87
C GLU A 167 9.12 5.06 -8.41
N LEU A 168 10.17 5.47 -7.68
CA LEU A 168 10.40 5.10 -6.29
C LEU A 168 9.78 6.12 -5.31
N ILE A 169 9.49 5.65 -4.10
CA ILE A 169 8.80 6.38 -3.04
C ILE A 169 9.84 7.00 -2.11
N GLY A 170 9.88 8.34 -2.10
CA GLY A 170 10.73 9.15 -1.23
C GLY A 170 12.18 9.30 -1.71
N ASP A 171 12.98 10.02 -0.93
CA ASP A 171 14.41 10.25 -1.19
C ASP A 171 15.21 9.95 0.09
N TYR A 172 15.80 8.75 0.13
CA TYR A 172 16.58 8.25 1.27
C TYR A 172 17.61 7.22 0.78
N PRO A 173 18.62 6.84 1.59
CA PRO A 173 19.80 6.09 1.11
C PRO A 173 19.52 4.84 0.26
N LEU A 174 18.43 4.12 0.57
CA LEU A 174 17.99 2.94 -0.17
C LEU A 174 17.75 3.22 -1.67
N ILE A 175 17.21 4.39 -2.02
CA ILE A 175 16.92 4.79 -3.41
C ILE A 175 18.18 4.81 -4.25
N SER A 176 19.27 5.39 -3.71
CA SER A 176 20.56 5.43 -4.41
C SER A 176 21.16 4.03 -4.57
N ALA A 177 20.96 3.13 -3.61
CA ALA A 177 21.44 1.75 -3.73
C ALA A 177 20.67 0.98 -4.81
N LEU A 178 19.34 1.10 -4.84
CA LEU A 178 18.49 0.42 -5.82
C LEU A 178 18.80 0.81 -7.28
N THR A 179 19.14 2.08 -7.50
CA THR A 179 19.28 2.66 -8.82
C THR A 179 20.70 2.55 -9.38
N LYS A 180 21.73 2.55 -8.51
CA LYS A 180 23.15 2.56 -8.94
C LYS A 180 23.87 1.24 -8.77
N SER A 181 23.40 0.38 -7.86
CA SER A 181 24.11 -0.87 -7.55
C SER A 181 23.88 -1.94 -8.62
N SER A 182 24.97 -2.61 -9.01
CA SER A 182 24.97 -3.79 -9.88
C SER A 182 24.98 -5.10 -9.09
N ALA A 183 25.08 -5.06 -7.76
CA ALA A 183 25.00 -6.25 -6.92
C ALA A 183 23.59 -6.86 -6.96
N ALA A 184 23.50 -8.19 -6.83
CA ALA A 184 22.23 -8.91 -6.88
C ALA A 184 21.27 -8.47 -5.75
N ASP A 185 21.81 -8.22 -4.56
CA ASP A 185 21.10 -7.70 -3.38
C ASP A 185 21.21 -6.18 -3.25
N PHE A 186 21.61 -5.49 -4.32
CA PHE A 186 21.91 -4.06 -4.33
C PHE A 186 23.01 -3.62 -3.34
N GLY A 187 23.74 -4.56 -2.72
CA GLY A 187 24.71 -4.29 -1.67
C GLY A 187 24.07 -4.03 -0.29
N LEU A 188 22.77 -4.33 -0.13
CA LEU A 188 21.98 -3.99 1.05
C LEU A 188 21.80 -5.16 2.03
N GLY A 189 22.37 -6.35 1.76
CA GLY A 189 22.12 -7.54 2.59
C GLY A 189 22.46 -7.40 4.08
N ARG A 190 23.35 -6.47 4.45
CA ARG A 190 23.66 -6.16 5.87
C ARG A 190 22.61 -5.25 6.51
N GLU A 191 22.11 -4.27 5.77
CA GLU A 191 21.20 -3.23 6.25
C GLU A 191 19.75 -3.69 6.22
N ILE A 192 19.42 -4.57 5.25
CA ILE A 192 18.10 -5.13 5.03
C ILE A 192 18.23 -6.66 5.06
N PRO A 193 18.19 -7.29 6.26
CA PRO A 193 18.43 -8.72 6.41
C PRO A 193 17.46 -9.62 5.62
N TYR A 194 16.28 -9.09 5.26
CA TYR A 194 15.23 -9.80 4.53
C TYR A 194 15.27 -9.56 3.01
N ILE A 195 16.25 -8.83 2.47
CA ILE A 195 16.26 -8.47 1.04
C ILE A 195 16.36 -9.69 0.13
N ASN A 196 17.18 -10.68 0.49
CA ASN A 196 17.31 -11.91 -0.29
C ASN A 196 15.99 -12.67 -0.36
N ASN A 197 15.22 -12.70 0.74
CA ASN A 197 13.88 -13.29 0.73
C ASN A 197 12.93 -12.57 -0.25
N ILE A 198 13.01 -11.23 -0.34
CA ILE A 198 12.23 -10.45 -1.33
C ILE A 198 12.66 -10.84 -2.75
N ILE A 199 13.96 -10.88 -3.01
CA ILE A 199 14.53 -11.20 -4.34
C ILE A 199 14.16 -12.63 -4.76
N ASP A 200 14.34 -13.60 -3.87
CA ASP A 200 14.05 -15.01 -4.13
C ASP A 200 12.56 -15.24 -4.37
N THR A 201 11.70 -14.60 -3.56
CA THR A 201 10.24 -14.65 -3.74
C THR A 201 9.83 -14.01 -5.07
N PHE A 202 10.42 -12.87 -5.43
CA PHE A 202 10.18 -12.23 -6.72
C PHE A 202 10.67 -13.10 -7.88
N ASN A 203 11.87 -13.68 -7.82
CA ASN A 203 12.44 -14.46 -8.92
C ASN A 203 11.71 -15.80 -9.13
N SER A 204 11.23 -16.42 -8.05
CA SER A 204 10.50 -17.70 -8.08
C SER A 204 9.01 -17.54 -8.38
N SER A 205 8.54 -16.30 -8.58
CA SER A 205 7.14 -15.98 -8.79
C SER A 205 6.68 -16.33 -10.22
N ASP A 206 5.40 -16.70 -10.38
CA ASP A 206 4.84 -16.97 -11.71
C ASP A 206 4.64 -15.66 -12.48
N LYS A 207 5.58 -15.33 -13.36
CA LYS A 207 5.51 -14.10 -14.18
C LYS A 207 4.34 -14.07 -15.16
N SER A 208 3.67 -15.20 -15.39
CA SER A 208 2.49 -15.28 -16.25
C SER A 208 1.18 -14.96 -15.52
N ASP A 209 1.18 -14.99 -14.19
CA ASP A 209 0.02 -14.65 -13.36
C ASP A 209 -0.23 -13.11 -13.41
N PRO A 210 -1.42 -12.66 -13.84
CA PRO A 210 -1.78 -11.24 -13.82
C PRO A 210 -1.70 -10.58 -12.43
N TYR A 211 -1.82 -11.37 -11.36
CA TYR A 211 -1.78 -10.91 -9.98
C TYR A 211 -0.43 -11.17 -9.29
N ASN A 212 0.59 -11.53 -10.06
CA ASN A 212 1.90 -11.96 -9.56
C ASN A 212 2.52 -10.99 -8.52
N LEU A 213 2.55 -9.69 -8.82
CA LEU A 213 3.15 -8.71 -7.91
C LEU A 213 2.38 -8.57 -6.59
N GLU A 214 1.04 -8.63 -6.65
CA GLU A 214 0.18 -8.60 -5.47
C GLU A 214 0.38 -9.87 -4.62
N ASN A 215 0.49 -11.04 -5.26
CA ASN A 215 0.76 -12.31 -4.58
C ASN A 215 2.15 -12.32 -3.90
N VAL A 216 3.17 -11.81 -4.58
CA VAL A 216 4.52 -11.64 -4.01
C VAL A 216 4.49 -10.70 -2.80
N GLU A 217 3.86 -9.52 -2.94
CA GLU A 217 3.72 -8.57 -1.84
C GLU A 217 2.99 -9.20 -0.64
N CYS A 218 1.83 -9.83 -0.89
CA CYS A 218 1.03 -10.48 0.15
C CYS A 218 1.83 -11.54 0.91
N SER A 219 2.57 -12.40 0.21
CA SER A 219 3.38 -13.45 0.85
C SER A 219 4.48 -12.86 1.75
N LEU A 220 5.18 -11.83 1.26
CA LEU A 220 6.25 -11.16 2.00
C LEU A 220 5.72 -10.41 3.22
N VAL A 221 4.57 -9.74 3.09
CA VAL A 221 3.91 -9.04 4.19
C VAL A 221 3.40 -10.02 5.23
N ASN A 222 2.74 -11.10 4.84
CA ASN A 222 2.26 -12.11 5.76
C ASN A 222 3.40 -12.70 6.59
N GLY A 223 4.51 -13.11 5.94
CA GLY A 223 5.68 -13.61 6.66
C GLY A 223 6.35 -12.58 7.57
N PHE A 224 6.30 -11.29 7.22
CA PHE A 224 6.78 -10.20 8.09
C PHE A 224 5.90 -10.04 9.33
N LEU A 225 4.58 -9.99 9.15
CA LEU A 225 3.62 -9.83 10.24
C LEU A 225 3.68 -11.00 11.22
N ASP A 226 3.75 -12.24 10.72
CA ASP A 226 3.86 -13.44 11.57
C ASP A 226 5.07 -13.36 12.49
N ARG A 227 6.24 -12.95 11.97
CA ARG A 227 7.44 -12.75 12.79
C ARG A 227 7.23 -11.64 13.83
N LEU A 228 6.65 -10.52 13.42
CA LEU A 228 6.44 -9.35 14.27
C LEU A 228 5.45 -9.61 15.41
N THR A 229 4.49 -10.53 15.22
CA THR A 229 3.47 -10.88 16.21
C THR A 229 3.65 -12.24 16.89
N SER A 230 4.64 -13.05 16.49
CA SER A 230 4.84 -14.44 16.94
C SER A 230 4.86 -14.66 18.46
N ILE A 231 5.34 -13.69 19.25
CA ILE A 231 5.48 -13.79 20.72
C ILE A 231 4.29 -13.13 21.44
N LYS A 232 3.49 -12.32 20.74
CA LYS A 232 2.41 -11.52 21.32
C LYS A 232 1.07 -12.17 20.99
N SER A 233 0.20 -12.30 21.98
CA SER A 233 -1.19 -12.68 21.76
C SER A 233 -2.11 -11.64 22.39
N PHE A 234 -3.22 -11.34 21.71
CA PHE A 234 -4.26 -10.43 22.20
C PHE A 234 -3.83 -8.98 22.43
N THR A 235 -2.80 -8.52 21.71
CA THR A 235 -2.33 -7.12 21.75
C THR A 235 -2.87 -6.31 20.58
N THR A 236 -2.75 -4.98 20.63
CA THR A 236 -3.00 -4.09 19.49
C THR A 236 -2.22 -4.51 18.24
N ASP A 237 -1.00 -5.03 18.41
CA ASP A 237 -0.14 -5.44 17.30
C ASP A 237 -0.75 -6.64 16.57
N ASN A 238 -1.35 -7.59 17.30
CA ASN A 238 -2.07 -8.72 16.70
C ASN A 238 -3.30 -8.26 15.92
N LEU A 239 -4.03 -7.27 16.44
CA LEU A 239 -5.19 -6.70 15.77
C LEU A 239 -4.79 -5.95 14.49
N PHE A 240 -3.69 -5.19 14.52
CA PHE A 240 -3.17 -4.50 13.34
C PHE A 240 -2.70 -5.50 12.28
N ALA A 241 -1.94 -6.52 12.68
CA ALA A 241 -1.52 -7.59 11.76
C ALA A 241 -2.73 -8.34 11.17
N TYR A 242 -3.73 -8.66 12.00
CA TYR A 242 -4.98 -9.25 11.56
C TYR A 242 -5.64 -8.40 10.46
N TYR A 243 -5.78 -7.09 10.71
CA TYR A 243 -6.45 -6.20 9.78
C TYR A 243 -5.69 -6.05 8.45
N VAL A 244 -4.36 -5.98 8.49
CA VAL A 244 -3.56 -6.00 7.26
C VAL A 244 -3.76 -7.30 6.49
N ASN A 245 -3.71 -8.46 7.15
CA ASN A 245 -4.00 -9.75 6.48
C ASN A 245 -5.44 -9.79 5.92
N LEU A 246 -6.42 -9.22 6.61
CA LEU A 246 -7.80 -9.11 6.14
C LEU A 246 -7.89 -8.30 4.84
N THR A 247 -7.19 -7.16 4.73
CA THR A 247 -7.18 -6.35 3.50
C THR A 247 -6.63 -7.13 2.31
N TYR A 248 -5.55 -7.90 2.49
CA TYR A 248 -5.03 -8.79 1.44
C TYR A 248 -6.02 -9.91 1.10
N ALA A 249 -6.62 -10.55 2.09
CA ALA A 249 -7.59 -11.62 1.85
C ALA A 249 -8.83 -11.12 1.07
N VAL A 250 -9.34 -9.93 1.39
CA VAL A 250 -10.45 -9.31 0.66
C VAL A 250 -10.06 -9.02 -0.78
N SER A 251 -8.85 -8.47 -1.00
CA SER A 251 -8.35 -8.20 -2.35
C SER A 251 -8.21 -9.48 -3.17
N ILE A 252 -7.56 -10.51 -2.59
CA ILE A 252 -7.28 -11.78 -3.27
C ILE A 252 -8.56 -12.58 -3.52
N ASN A 253 -9.44 -12.72 -2.52
CA ASN A 253 -10.67 -13.51 -2.66
C ASN A 253 -11.74 -12.75 -3.47
N GLY A 254 -11.63 -11.42 -3.55
CA GLY A 254 -12.46 -10.56 -4.38
C GLY A 254 -12.07 -10.54 -5.87
N ARG A 255 -10.99 -11.22 -6.27
CA ARG A 255 -10.54 -11.27 -7.67
C ARG A 255 -11.61 -11.89 -8.56
N ASN A 256 -12.11 -11.09 -9.49
CA ASN A 256 -12.92 -11.55 -10.60
C ASN A 256 -12.05 -11.58 -11.87
N GLU A 257 -11.73 -12.78 -12.34
CA GLU A 257 -10.82 -12.99 -13.47
C GLU A 257 -11.27 -12.28 -14.76
N GLU A 258 -12.58 -12.16 -14.99
CA GLU A 258 -13.11 -11.46 -16.17
C GLU A 258 -12.97 -9.93 -16.07
N GLU A 259 -13.16 -9.34 -14.88
CA GLU A 259 -12.95 -7.92 -14.65
C GLU A 259 -11.46 -7.55 -14.68
N GLY A 260 -10.60 -8.39 -14.11
CA GLY A 260 -9.14 -8.21 -14.16
C GLY A 260 -8.61 -8.22 -15.60
N LYS A 261 -9.08 -9.17 -16.44
CA LYS A 261 -8.71 -9.22 -17.87
C LYS A 261 -9.21 -7.99 -18.63
N LYS A 262 -10.43 -7.52 -18.36
CA LYS A 262 -10.96 -6.29 -18.97
C LYS A 262 -10.15 -5.05 -18.57
N HIS A 263 -9.81 -4.91 -17.29
CA HIS A 263 -8.98 -3.78 -16.82
C HIS A 263 -7.60 -3.79 -17.45
N LEU A 264 -6.93 -4.94 -17.50
CA LEU A 264 -5.63 -5.07 -18.14
C LEU A 264 -5.69 -4.70 -19.63
N GLN A 265 -6.71 -5.16 -20.35
CA GLN A 265 -6.91 -4.79 -21.76
C GLN A 265 -7.14 -3.30 -21.94
N THR A 266 -7.94 -2.66 -21.08
CA THR A 266 -8.17 -1.21 -21.14
C THR A 266 -6.87 -0.43 -20.90
N LEU A 267 -6.08 -0.81 -19.89
CA LEU A 267 -4.76 -0.22 -19.60
C LEU A 267 -3.77 -0.38 -20.75
N VAL A 268 -3.67 -1.59 -21.31
CA VAL A 268 -2.77 -1.85 -22.45
C VAL A 268 -3.20 -1.05 -23.68
N ASN A 269 -4.51 -0.93 -23.92
CA ASN A 269 -5.02 -0.17 -25.05
C ASN A 269 -4.82 1.34 -24.89
N SER A 270 -5.00 1.89 -23.69
CA SER A 270 -4.74 3.32 -23.42
C SER A 270 -3.25 3.65 -23.59
N LEU A 271 -2.36 2.83 -23.02
CA LEU A 271 -0.91 3.00 -23.16
C LEU A 271 -0.45 2.91 -24.63
N LYS A 272 -1.03 1.98 -25.41
CA LYS A 272 -0.76 1.89 -26.86
C LYS A 272 -1.23 3.12 -27.62
N SER A 273 -2.39 3.69 -27.24
CA SER A 273 -2.93 4.87 -27.90
C SER A 273 -2.09 6.12 -27.64
N GLU A 274 -1.57 6.28 -26.42
CA GLU A 274 -0.67 7.38 -26.06
C GLU A 274 0.69 7.25 -26.76
N ALA A 275 1.26 6.03 -26.79
CA ALA A 275 2.50 5.75 -27.50
C ALA A 275 2.40 5.90 -29.03
N SER A 276 1.19 5.83 -29.60
CA SER A 276 0.94 6.05 -31.03
C SER A 276 0.61 7.50 -31.38
N ALA A 277 0.40 8.36 -30.37
CA ALA A 277 0.09 9.78 -30.52
C ALA A 277 1.32 10.69 -30.31
N MET A 278 2.45 10.11 -29.86
CA MET A 278 3.80 10.70 -29.85
C MET A 278 4.56 10.33 -31.13
#